data_AF-A0A8T7J3X3-F1
#
_entry.id   AF-A0A8T7J3X3-F1
#
_cell.length_a   1.000
_cell.length_b   1.000
_cell.length_c   1.000
_cell.angle_alpha   90.00
_cell.angle_beta   90.00
_cell.angle_gamma   90.00
#
_symmetry.space_group_name_H-M   'P 1'
#
loop_
_entity.id
_entity.type
_entity.pdbx_description
1 polymer ?
#
loop_
_entity_poly.entity_id
_entity_poly.type
_entity_poly.pdbx_seq_one_letter_code
_entity_poly.pdbx_strand_id
1 'polypeptide(L)'
;GIHNWLVKATDPSLESLLKKMDRGLLVTELMGQGVNTVTGDYSRGAAGFWVENGEIQYPVSEITIAGNLKDMLQNIVAIGGDIEKRGAVQTGSILIERMQVAGN
;
A
#
# COMPACT_ATOMS: atom_id res chain seq x y z
N GLY A 1 -10.78 19.22 13.00
CA GLY A 1 -9.82 18.15 12.62
C GLY A 1 -10.59 16.94 12.12
N ILE A 2 -9.90 15.85 11.78
CA ILE A 2 -10.58 14.58 11.54
C ILE A 2 -10.93 13.91 12.88
N HIS A 3 -12.09 13.25 12.93
CA HIS A 3 -12.51 12.45 14.07
C HIS A 3 -12.94 11.09 13.53
N ASN A 4 -12.13 10.07 13.81
CA ASN A 4 -12.38 8.65 13.53
C ASN A 4 -12.93 8.36 12.12
N TRP A 5 -12.04 8.33 11.14
CA TRP A 5 -12.39 7.87 9.79
C TRP A 5 -12.42 6.35 9.73
N LEU A 6 -13.50 5.82 9.15
CA LEU A 6 -13.69 4.39 8.94
C LEU A 6 -13.73 4.13 7.44
N VAL A 7 -12.73 3.41 6.94
CA VAL A 7 -12.66 3.01 5.53
C VAL A 7 -13.20 1.59 5.43
N LYS A 8 -14.26 1.43 4.63
CA LYS A 8 -14.94 0.14 4.47
C LYS A 8 -14.05 -0.83 3.68
N ALA A 9 -13.85 -2.03 4.22
CA ALA A 9 -13.20 -3.12 3.50
C ALA A 9 -14.07 -3.61 2.32
N THR A 10 -13.40 -4.00 1.23
CA THR A 10 -14.01 -4.61 0.04
C THR A 10 -13.55 -6.04 -0.18
N ASP A 11 -12.60 -6.52 0.64
CA ASP A 11 -12.00 -7.84 0.58
C ASP A 11 -11.82 -8.41 2.01
N PRO A 12 -11.91 -9.72 2.23
CA PRO A 12 -11.94 -10.29 3.59
C PRO A 12 -10.65 -10.12 4.40
N SER A 13 -9.47 -10.16 3.79
CA SER A 13 -8.19 -10.20 4.53
C SER A 13 -6.99 -9.81 3.68
N LEU A 14 -5.84 -9.55 4.34
CA LEU A 14 -4.55 -9.40 3.66
C LEU A 14 -4.21 -10.64 2.80
N GLU A 15 -4.43 -11.85 3.30
CA GLU A 15 -4.14 -13.09 2.56
C GLU A 15 -4.92 -13.15 1.23
N SER A 16 -6.19 -12.73 1.25
CA SER A 16 -7.02 -12.65 0.05
C SER A 16 -6.54 -11.58 -0.92
N LEU A 17 -6.04 -10.44 -0.41
CA LEU A 17 -5.38 -9.43 -1.24
C LEU A 17 -4.08 -9.92 -1.87
N LEU A 18 -3.25 -10.66 -1.13
CA LEU A 18 -1.99 -11.22 -1.67
C LEU A 18 -2.28 -12.19 -2.81
N LYS A 19 -3.25 -13.10 -2.61
CA LYS A 19 -3.74 -14.00 -3.67
C LYS A 19 -4.30 -13.25 -4.88
N LYS A 20 -5.02 -12.16 -4.66
CA LYS A 20 -5.56 -11.32 -5.75
C LYS A 20 -4.46 -10.56 -6.50
N MET A 21 -3.44 -10.08 -5.80
CA MET A 21 -2.30 -9.37 -6.39
C MET A 21 -1.45 -10.32 -7.24
N ASP A 22 -1.35 -11.59 -6.85
CA ASP A 22 -0.54 -12.65 -7.46
C ASP A 22 0.97 -12.37 -7.38
N ARG A 23 1.44 -11.29 -8.00
CA ARG A 23 2.84 -10.88 -8.01
C ARG A 23 2.96 -9.38 -7.75
N GLY A 24 3.78 -9.01 -6.77
CA GLY A 24 3.99 -7.60 -6.46
C GLY A 24 4.74 -7.36 -5.16
N LEU A 25 4.55 -6.17 -4.62
CA LEU A 25 5.24 -5.68 -3.44
C LEU A 25 4.25 -5.42 -2.29
N LEU A 26 4.42 -6.13 -1.18
CA LEU A 26 3.76 -5.80 0.07
C LEU A 26 4.64 -4.82 0.85
N VAL A 27 4.20 -3.57 0.99
CA VAL A 27 4.92 -2.54 1.75
C VAL A 27 4.43 -2.51 3.19
N THR A 28 5.35 -2.61 4.16
CA THR A 28 5.04 -2.56 5.59
C THR A 28 5.68 -1.36 6.29
N GLU A 29 6.70 -0.75 5.68
CA GLU A 29 7.38 0.43 6.22
C GLU A 29 7.67 1.44 5.10
N LEU A 30 7.56 2.72 5.43
CA LEU A 30 7.84 3.83 4.53
C LEU A 30 8.73 4.86 5.21
N MET A 31 9.75 5.34 4.49
CA MET A 31 10.77 6.25 4.99
C MET A 31 10.79 7.56 4.18
N GLY A 32 11.24 8.64 4.82
CA GLY A 32 11.44 9.94 4.19
C GLY A 32 10.17 10.78 3.98
N GLN A 33 10.39 12.07 3.67
CA GLN A 33 9.37 13.03 3.28
C GLN A 33 9.39 13.17 1.75
N GLY A 34 8.45 12.55 1.05
CA GLY A 34 8.38 12.64 -0.40
C GLY A 34 6.94 12.62 -0.89
N VAL A 35 6.13 13.49 -0.30
CA VAL A 35 4.76 13.71 -0.70
C VAL A 35 4.59 15.21 -0.98
N ASN A 36 4.34 15.56 -2.23
CA ASN A 36 3.99 16.91 -2.62
C ASN A 36 2.47 17.04 -2.67
N THR A 37 1.87 17.76 -1.73
CA THR A 37 0.41 17.91 -1.64
C THR A 37 -0.18 18.87 -2.68
N VAL A 38 0.65 19.68 -3.35
CA VAL A 38 0.20 20.61 -4.39
C VAL A 38 0.07 19.89 -5.73
N THR A 39 1.05 19.08 -6.10
CA THR A 39 1.06 18.34 -7.37
C THR A 39 0.51 16.91 -7.25
N GLY A 40 0.52 16.36 -6.05
CA GLY A 40 0.19 14.96 -5.78
C GLY A 40 1.37 14.00 -5.97
N ASP A 41 2.57 14.49 -6.31
CA ASP A 41 3.72 13.60 -6.53
C ASP A 41 4.10 12.88 -5.23
N TYR A 42 4.24 11.56 -5.36
CA TYR A 42 4.55 10.65 -4.26
C TYR A 42 5.81 9.86 -4.61
N SER A 43 6.80 9.90 -3.72
CA SER A 43 8.05 9.12 -3.83
C SER A 43 8.62 8.89 -2.45
N ARG A 44 8.68 7.64 -1.98
CA ARG A 44 9.19 7.31 -0.65
C ARG A 44 10.04 6.06 -0.67
N GLY A 45 11.05 6.02 0.20
CA GLY A 45 11.76 4.78 0.51
C GLY A 45 10.78 3.79 1.16
N ALA A 46 10.91 2.51 0.83
CA ALA A 46 10.01 1.47 1.30
C ALA A 46 10.77 0.20 1.70
N ALA A 47 10.18 -0.54 2.63
CA ALA A 47 10.57 -1.90 2.98
C ALA A 47 9.33 -2.76 3.21
N GLY A 48 9.50 -4.08 3.04
CA GLY A 48 8.42 -5.04 3.18
C GLY A 48 8.79 -6.38 2.56
N PHE A 49 7.92 -6.93 1.71
CA PHE A 49 8.07 -8.28 1.19
C PHE A 49 7.74 -8.36 -0.30
N TRP A 50 8.54 -9.13 -1.03
CA TRP A 50 8.18 -9.55 -2.38
C TRP A 50 7.15 -10.68 -2.33
N VAL A 51 6.18 -10.62 -3.24
CA VAL A 51 5.08 -11.58 -3.36
C VAL A 51 5.08 -12.16 -4.76
N GLU A 52 4.94 -13.48 -4.84
CA GLU A 52 4.81 -14.21 -6.11
C GLU A 52 3.91 -15.42 -5.90
N ASN A 53 3.04 -15.72 -6.88
CA ASN A 53 1.97 -16.73 -6.78
C ASN A 53 1.04 -16.53 -5.58
N GLY A 54 0.84 -15.28 -5.15
CA GLY A 54 0.02 -14.91 -4.00
C GLY A 54 0.65 -15.21 -2.64
N GLU A 55 1.93 -15.58 -2.59
CA GLU A 55 2.66 -15.93 -1.37
C GLU A 55 3.86 -15.01 -1.16
N ILE A 56 4.12 -14.65 0.10
CA ILE A 56 5.31 -13.89 0.49
C ILE A 56 6.54 -14.75 0.28
N GLN A 57 7.51 -14.24 -0.48
CA GLN A 57 8.72 -14.96 -0.83
C GLN A 57 9.90 -14.58 0.08
N TYR A 58 10.27 -13.30 0.09
CA TYR A 58 11.42 -12.81 0.85
C TYR A 58 11.25 -11.33 1.23
N PRO A 59 11.91 -10.87 2.30
CA PRO A 59 11.91 -9.46 2.66
C PRO A 59 12.67 -8.63 1.62
N VAL A 60 12.21 -7.41 1.39
CA VAL A 60 12.87 -6.41 0.54
C VAL A 60 13.01 -5.10 1.28
N SER A 61 14.11 -4.40 1.01
CA SER A 61 14.48 -3.13 1.63
C SER A 61 15.28 -2.29 0.63
N GLU A 62 15.57 -1.04 0.99
CA GLU A 62 16.36 -0.11 0.15
C GLU A 62 15.76 0.15 -1.24
N ILE A 63 14.43 0.01 -1.35
CA ILE A 63 13.68 0.31 -2.57
C ILE A 63 12.93 1.63 -2.43
N THR A 64 12.61 2.26 -3.56
CA THR A 64 11.76 3.45 -3.64
C THR A 64 10.49 3.13 -4.40
N ILE A 65 9.34 3.54 -3.86
CA ILE A 65 8.07 3.50 -4.58
C ILE A 65 7.66 4.91 -4.99
N ALA A 66 7.15 5.07 -6.21
CA ALA A 66 6.73 6.37 -6.74
C ALA A 66 5.43 6.29 -7.54
N GLY A 67 4.73 7.42 -7.60
CA GLY A 67 3.47 7.60 -8.32
C GLY A 67 2.88 8.99 -8.10
N ASN A 68 1.61 9.17 -8.48
CA ASN A 68 0.84 10.37 -8.13
C ASN A 68 -0.35 9.97 -7.25
N LEU A 69 -0.59 10.71 -6.16
CA LEU A 69 -1.66 10.43 -5.18
C LEU A 69 -3.04 10.33 -5.84
N LYS A 70 -3.33 11.14 -6.86
CA LYS A 70 -4.61 11.09 -7.57
C LYS A 70 -4.79 9.73 -8.25
N ASP A 71 -3.78 9.30 -8.98
CA ASP A 71 -3.82 8.02 -9.71
C ASP A 71 -3.82 6.85 -8.75
N MET A 72 -3.05 6.93 -7.66
CA MET A 72 -3.04 5.90 -6.61
C MET A 72 -4.42 5.71 -6.00
N LEU A 73 -5.13 6.80 -5.66
CA LEU A 73 -6.48 6.73 -5.08
C LEU A 73 -7.52 6.26 -6.09
N GLN A 74 -7.41 6.65 -7.36
CA GLN A 74 -8.32 6.21 -8.42
C GLN A 74 -8.14 4.73 -8.78
N ASN A 75 -6.92 4.19 -8.62
CA ASN A 75 -6.56 2.82 -8.97
C ASN A 75 -6.44 1.91 -7.73
N ILE A 76 -7.17 2.20 -6.66
CA ILE A 76 -7.36 1.25 -5.55
C ILE A 76 -8.23 0.10 -6.06
N VAL A 77 -7.66 -1.10 -6.06
CA VAL A 77 -8.34 -2.33 -6.50
C VAL A 77 -9.21 -2.89 -5.37
N ALA A 78 -8.67 -2.92 -4.15
CA ALA A 78 -9.37 -3.50 -3.00
C ALA A 78 -8.78 -3.02 -1.67
N ILE A 79 -9.58 -3.15 -0.61
CA ILE A 79 -9.21 -2.84 0.78
C ILE A 79 -9.54 -4.06 1.65
N GLY A 80 -8.56 -4.54 2.40
CA GLY A 80 -8.66 -5.76 3.20
C GLY A 80 -9.44 -5.57 4.50
N GLY A 81 -9.94 -6.67 5.05
CA GLY A 81 -10.67 -6.72 6.32
C GLY A 81 -9.76 -6.71 7.56
N ASP A 82 -8.45 -6.68 7.37
CA ASP A 82 -7.38 -6.59 8.37
C ASP A 82 -7.23 -5.17 8.94
N ILE A 83 -8.33 -4.62 9.46
CA ILE A 83 -8.42 -3.21 9.87
C ILE A 83 -7.48 -2.88 11.05
N GLU A 84 -6.64 -1.87 10.86
CA GLU A 84 -5.88 -1.23 11.94
C GLU A 84 -6.80 -0.33 12.79
N LYS A 85 -6.87 -0.59 14.10
CA LYS A 85 -7.82 0.07 15.03
C LYS A 85 -7.17 1.06 15.98
N ARG A 86 -5.83 1.14 16.01
CA ARG A 86 -5.06 1.97 16.97
C ARG A 86 -4.95 3.44 16.55
N GLY A 87 -5.40 3.81 15.35
CA GLY A 87 -5.29 5.16 14.79
C GLY A 87 -6.64 5.89 14.59
N ALA A 88 -6.56 7.19 14.30
CA ALA A 88 -7.73 8.03 13.97
C ALA A 88 -8.30 7.75 12.56
N VAL A 89 -7.53 7.08 11.71
CA VAL A 89 -7.99 6.52 10.42
C VAL A 89 -7.89 5.00 10.55
N GLN A 90 -9.03 4.32 10.41
CA GLN A 90 -9.13 2.87 10.49
C GLN A 90 -9.41 2.33 9.09
N THR A 91 -8.44 1.58 8.57
CA THR A 91 -8.47 0.93 7.27
C THR A 91 -7.69 -0.38 7.36
N GLY A 92 -8.02 -1.35 6.50
CA GLY A 92 -7.16 -2.50 6.29
C GLY A 92 -6.08 -2.21 5.24
N SER A 93 -5.39 -3.26 4.83
CA SER A 93 -4.42 -3.21 3.74
C SER A 93 -5.05 -2.70 2.44
N ILE A 94 -4.31 -1.91 1.66
CA ILE A 94 -4.81 -1.30 0.42
C ILE A 94 -4.02 -1.88 -0.76
N LEU A 95 -4.73 -2.49 -1.70
CA LEU A 95 -4.15 -2.97 -2.95
C LEU A 95 -4.29 -1.87 -4.02
N ILE A 96 -3.16 -1.36 -4.49
CA ILE A 96 -3.07 -0.38 -5.59
C ILE A 96 -2.65 -1.14 -6.84
N GLU A 97 -3.32 -0.85 -7.97
CA GLU A 97 -3.11 -1.61 -9.21
C GLU A 97 -1.64 -1.58 -9.69
N ARG A 98 -1.03 -0.39 -9.72
CA ARG A 98 0.34 -0.19 -10.20
C ARG A 98 1.02 0.98 -9.50
N MET A 99 2.30 0.82 -9.23
CA MET A 99 3.21 1.87 -8.80
C MET A 99 4.58 1.65 -9.46
N GLN A 100 5.36 2.72 -9.61
CA GLN A 100 6.75 2.57 -10.01
C GLN A 100 7.56 2.09 -8.80
N VAL A 101 8.32 1.03 -8.97
CA VAL A 101 9.30 0.55 -7.99
C VAL A 101 10.69 0.76 -8.58
N ALA A 102 11.61 1.33 -7.80
CA ALA A 102 13.00 1.54 -8.15
C ALA A 102 13.89 0.90 -7.08
N GLY A 103 14.86 0.11 -7.51
CA GLY A 103 15.80 -0.64 -6.68
C GLY A 103 16.78 -1.40 -7.57
N ASN A 104 17.86 -1.90 -6.99
CA ASN A 104 18.84 -2.75 -7.68
C ASN A 104 18.52 -4.24 -7.51
#